data_AF-A0A8D1SN08-F1
#
_entry.id   AF-A0A8D1SN08-F1
#
_cell.length_a   1.000
_cell.length_b   1.000
_cell.length_c   1.000
_cell.angle_alpha   90.00
_cell.angle_beta   90.00
_cell.angle_gamma   90.00
#
_symmetry.space_group_name_H-M   'P 1'
#
loop_
_entity.id
_entity.type
_entity.pdbx_description
1 polymer ?
#
loop_
_entity_poly.entity_id
_entity_poly.type
_entity_poly.pdbx_seq_one_letter_code
_entity_poly.pdbx_strand_id
1 'polypeptide(L)'
;MWRWIRQQLGFDPPHQSDTRSIYIANRFPLNGLYTPQKFVDNRIISSKYIVWNFVPKNLFEQFRRVANFYFLIIFLVQLMIDTPTSLITSGLLLFFVITVTAIKQGYEDWLRYISDNEVNTAPVYVVRSGSLLKTRSRNIWVGDIVRVAKDEVFPADLVLLFSDRLDGSYYITTAKISWIIFYWLGSLSLS
;
A
#
# COMPACT_ATOMS: atom_id res chain seq x y z
N MET A 1 -1.79 19.98 -22.71
CA MET A 1 -1.38 21.26 -22.08
C MET A 1 -0.69 21.04 -20.73
N TRP A 2 -1.40 20.86 -19.59
CA TRP A 2 -0.79 20.76 -18.24
C TRP A 2 0.32 19.71 -17.98
N ARG A 3 0.44 18.65 -18.81
CA ARG A 3 1.60 17.73 -18.78
C ARG A 3 2.88 18.38 -19.36
N TRP A 4 2.75 19.03 -20.52
CA TRP A 4 3.87 19.62 -21.27
C TRP A 4 4.58 20.74 -20.48
N ILE A 5 3.83 21.54 -19.72
CA ILE A 5 4.37 22.60 -18.87
C ILE A 5 5.23 22.04 -17.73
N ARG A 6 4.92 20.85 -17.18
CA ARG A 6 5.74 20.22 -16.14
C ARG A 6 7.05 19.65 -16.68
N GLN A 7 7.02 19.09 -17.89
CA GLN A 7 8.21 18.61 -18.59
C GLN A 7 9.20 19.76 -18.87
N GLN A 8 8.70 20.93 -19.30
CA GLN A 8 9.50 22.14 -19.52
C GLN A 8 10.14 22.69 -18.23
N LEU A 9 9.49 22.51 -17.07
CA LEU A 9 9.95 23.02 -15.77
C LEU A 9 10.81 22.02 -14.97
N GLY A 10 11.17 20.87 -15.53
CA GLY A 10 11.98 19.85 -14.85
C GLY A 10 11.32 19.22 -13.62
N PHE A 11 10.00 19.36 -13.47
CA PHE A 11 9.24 18.90 -12.31
C PHE A 11 8.76 17.44 -12.42
N ASP A 12 8.76 16.87 -13.63
CA ASP A 12 8.55 15.45 -13.82
C ASP A 12 9.88 14.70 -13.53
N PRO A 13 9.85 13.57 -12.80
CA PRO A 13 11.05 12.79 -12.52
C PRO A 13 11.71 12.29 -13.82
N PRO A 14 13.03 11.99 -13.82
CA PRO A 14 13.76 11.56 -15.02
C PRO A 14 13.04 10.39 -15.69
N HIS A 15 12.89 10.50 -17.01
CA HIS A 15 11.93 9.76 -17.82
C HIS A 15 11.91 8.27 -17.45
N GLN A 16 10.86 7.84 -16.75
CA GLN A 16 10.73 6.45 -16.33
C GLN A 16 10.47 5.62 -17.59
N SER A 17 11.51 4.89 -18.02
CA SER A 17 11.46 4.05 -19.21
C SER A 17 10.44 2.92 -19.02
N ASP A 18 9.68 2.59 -20.06
CA ASP A 18 8.68 1.51 -20.01
C ASP A 18 9.30 0.14 -19.64
N THR A 19 10.61 0.00 -19.87
CA THR A 19 11.43 -1.11 -19.35
C THR A 19 12.15 -0.71 -18.06
N ARG A 20 12.01 -1.54 -17.02
CA ARG A 20 12.79 -1.47 -15.77
C ARG A 20 13.96 -2.45 -15.80
N SER A 21 15.14 -2.03 -15.31
CA SER A 21 16.36 -2.84 -15.30
C SER A 21 16.85 -3.04 -13.87
N ILE A 22 16.90 -4.30 -13.43
CA ILE A 22 17.20 -4.67 -12.03
C ILE A 22 18.50 -5.47 -12.00
N TYR A 23 19.48 -5.01 -11.21
CA TYR A 23 20.78 -5.65 -11.06
C TYR A 23 20.78 -6.52 -9.79
N ILE A 24 21.03 -7.83 -9.96
CA ILE A 24 21.00 -8.80 -8.85
C ILE A 24 22.05 -8.44 -7.80
N ALA A 25 21.66 -8.45 -6.52
CA ALA A 25 22.49 -8.09 -5.38
C ALA A 25 23.15 -6.70 -5.52
N ASN A 26 22.50 -5.76 -6.21
CA ASN A 26 22.97 -4.39 -6.47
C ASN A 26 24.37 -4.32 -7.12
N ARG A 27 24.74 -5.32 -7.92
CA ARG A 27 25.99 -5.33 -8.69
C ARG A 27 25.85 -4.52 -9.98
N PHE A 28 26.01 -3.21 -9.87
CA PHE A 28 25.95 -2.28 -11.00
C PHE A 28 27.16 -2.41 -11.95
N PRO A 29 27.00 -2.22 -13.27
CA PRO A 29 28.10 -2.27 -14.22
C PRO A 29 28.98 -1.03 -14.10
N LEU A 30 30.31 -1.20 -14.06
CA LEU A 30 31.26 -0.09 -13.92
C LEU A 30 31.29 0.86 -15.13
N ASN A 31 30.86 0.38 -16.31
CA ASN A 31 31.12 1.03 -17.59
C ASN A 31 30.14 2.16 -17.94
N GLY A 32 29.70 2.95 -16.96
CA GLY A 32 28.89 4.17 -17.16
C GLY A 32 27.44 3.99 -17.62
N LEU A 33 27.03 2.81 -18.07
CA LEU A 33 25.67 2.51 -18.57
C LEU A 33 24.59 2.40 -17.48
N TYR A 34 24.88 2.76 -16.23
CA TYR A 34 23.91 2.69 -15.13
C TYR A 34 23.20 4.03 -14.91
N THR A 35 21.99 4.16 -15.46
CA THR A 35 21.03 5.19 -15.03
C THR A 35 20.34 4.72 -13.73
N PRO A 36 20.49 5.42 -12.59
CA PRO A 36 19.87 5.00 -11.33
C PRO A 36 18.34 5.12 -11.39
N GLN A 37 17.66 3.98 -11.49
CA GLN A 37 16.19 3.93 -11.45
C GLN A 37 15.70 4.06 -9.99
N LYS A 38 14.81 5.02 -9.73
CA LYS A 38 14.17 5.18 -8.42
C LYS A 38 12.98 4.22 -8.30
N PHE A 39 13.15 3.19 -7.49
CA PHE A 39 12.07 2.26 -7.13
C PHE A 39 11.20 2.83 -6.00
N VAL A 40 10.03 2.21 -5.79
CA VAL A 40 9.12 2.51 -4.67
C VAL A 40 9.46 1.59 -3.50
N ASP A 41 9.34 2.08 -2.26
CA ASP A 41 9.53 1.27 -1.06
C ASP A 41 8.54 0.10 -1.01
N ASN A 42 8.93 -1.06 -0.47
CA ASN A 42 8.04 -2.22 -0.28
C ASN A 42 7.04 -2.03 0.88
N ARG A 43 6.47 -0.83 1.04
CA ARG A 43 5.53 -0.50 2.12
C ARG A 43 4.10 -0.46 1.60
N ILE A 44 3.29 -1.43 2.02
CA ILE A 44 1.85 -1.46 1.74
C ILE A 44 1.14 -0.43 2.63
N ILE A 45 0.25 0.38 2.05
CA ILE A 45 -0.64 1.29 2.78
C ILE A 45 -2.01 1.25 2.08
N SER A 46 -2.99 0.60 2.71
CA SER A 46 -4.39 0.55 2.26
C SER A 46 -5.32 1.44 3.07
N SER A 47 -4.88 1.93 4.23
CA SER A 47 -5.59 2.96 5.00
C SER A 47 -5.71 4.28 4.23
N LYS A 48 -6.94 4.81 4.14
CA LYS A 48 -7.28 6.03 3.39
C LYS A 48 -7.11 7.31 4.21
N TYR A 49 -7.04 7.21 5.53
CA TYR A 49 -7.04 8.36 6.43
C TYR A 49 -5.77 8.40 7.29
N ILE A 50 -5.39 9.63 7.68
CA ILE A 50 -4.48 9.91 8.80
C ILE A 50 -5.27 10.69 9.85
N VAL A 51 -4.90 10.60 11.12
CA VAL A 51 -5.68 11.11 12.27
C VAL A 51 -6.23 12.53 12.04
N TRP A 52 -5.38 13.48 11.62
CA TRP A 52 -5.77 14.87 11.37
C TRP A 52 -6.66 15.06 10.13
N ASN A 53 -6.41 14.31 9.05
CA ASN A 53 -7.19 14.43 7.82
C ASN A 53 -8.49 13.62 7.87
N PHE A 54 -8.68 12.75 8.86
CA PHE A 54 -9.86 11.89 8.98
C PHE A 54 -11.16 12.71 8.95
N VAL A 55 -11.34 13.63 9.91
CA VAL A 55 -12.59 14.41 10.03
C VAL A 55 -12.92 15.21 8.75
N PRO A 56 -12.05 16.11 8.23
CA PRO A 56 -12.41 16.91 7.05
C PRO A 56 -12.61 16.08 5.79
N LYS A 57 -11.78 15.05 5.56
CA LYS A 57 -11.90 14.19 4.38
C LYS A 57 -13.14 13.29 4.47
N ASN A 58 -13.42 12.71 5.63
CA ASN A 58 -14.58 11.85 5.84
C ASN A 58 -15.88 12.63 5.67
N LEU A 59 -16.01 13.82 6.28
CA LEU A 59 -17.17 14.69 6.10
C LEU A 59 -17.39 15.06 4.62
N PHE A 60 -16.32 15.39 3.88
CA PHE A 60 -16.42 15.66 2.44
C PHE A 60 -16.86 14.43 1.63
N GLU A 61 -16.30 13.24 1.89
CA GLU A 61 -16.75 11.99 1.26
C GLU A 61 -18.19 11.62 1.63
N GLN A 62 -18.65 11.99 2.82
CA GLN A 62 -20.05 11.78 3.26
C GLN A 62 -21.02 12.76 2.61
N PHE A 63 -20.74 14.08 2.59
CA PHE A 63 -21.64 15.08 1.99
C PHE A 63 -21.69 15.01 0.45
N ARG A 64 -20.73 14.34 -0.20
CA ARG A 64 -20.82 14.01 -1.64
C ARG A 64 -21.84 12.91 -1.97
N ARG A 65 -22.47 12.26 -0.97
CA ARG A 65 -23.56 11.30 -1.19
C ARG A 65 -24.90 12.02 -1.28
N VAL A 66 -25.68 11.76 -2.33
CA VAL A 66 -26.95 12.44 -2.64
C VAL A 66 -27.90 12.50 -1.44
N ALA A 67 -28.07 11.40 -0.68
CA ALA A 67 -28.92 11.37 0.50
C ALA A 67 -28.44 12.30 1.63
N ASN A 68 -27.14 12.29 1.94
CA ASN A 68 -26.55 13.16 2.96
C ASN A 68 -26.59 14.63 2.53
N PHE A 69 -26.39 14.90 1.23
CA PHE A 69 -26.54 16.23 0.65
C PHE A 69 -27.98 16.74 0.74
N TYR A 70 -28.97 15.88 0.43
CA TYR A 70 -30.38 16.20 0.60
C TYR A 70 -30.72 16.57 2.05
N PHE A 71 -30.31 15.77 3.04
CA PHE A 71 -30.54 16.11 4.44
C PHE A 71 -29.83 17.40 4.88
N LEU A 72 -28.64 17.69 4.34
CA LEU A 72 -27.95 18.98 4.57
C LEU A 72 -28.75 20.15 4.01
N ILE A 73 -29.31 20.06 2.80
CA ILE A 73 -30.13 21.12 2.19
C ILE A 73 -31.43 21.32 3.00
N ILE A 74 -32.12 20.24 3.39
CA ILE A 74 -33.33 20.35 4.24
C ILE A 74 -33.02 21.04 5.57
N PHE A 75 -31.91 20.68 6.22
CA PHE A 75 -31.47 21.32 7.46
C PHE A 75 -31.13 22.81 7.26
N LEU A 76 -30.44 23.18 6.17
CA LEU A 76 -30.14 24.58 5.85
C LEU A 76 -31.40 25.41 5.53
N VAL A 77 -32.41 24.83 4.88
CA VAL A 77 -33.71 25.51 4.66
C VAL A 77 -34.46 25.72 5.98
N GLN A 78 -34.44 24.74 6.90
CA GLN A 78 -35.06 24.85 8.23
C GLN A 78 -34.29 25.79 9.18
N LEU A 79 -33.05 26.15 8.89
CA LEU A 79 -32.31 27.22 9.59
C LEU A 79 -32.67 28.63 9.09
N MET A 80 -33.26 28.75 7.89
CA MET A 80 -33.55 30.02 7.23
C MET A 80 -35.04 30.39 7.22
N ILE A 81 -35.92 29.44 7.58
CA ILE A 81 -37.37 29.62 7.61
C ILE A 81 -37.89 29.09 8.94
N ASP A 82 -38.62 29.93 9.68
CA ASP A 82 -39.40 29.56 10.87
C ASP A 82 -40.51 28.57 10.51
N THR A 83 -40.12 27.30 10.38
CA THR A 83 -40.99 26.19 10.00
C THR A 83 -41.51 25.48 11.26
N PRO A 84 -42.77 25.02 11.27
CA PRO A 84 -43.34 24.34 12.44
C PRO A 84 -42.72 22.96 12.72
N THR A 85 -41.86 22.46 11.82
CA THR A 85 -41.06 21.27 12.02
C THR A 85 -39.86 21.55 12.91
N SER A 86 -39.68 20.79 13.99
CA SER A 86 -38.56 20.94 14.92
C SER A 86 -37.19 20.77 14.25
N LEU A 87 -36.47 21.89 14.06
CA LEU A 87 -35.08 21.96 13.59
C LEU A 87 -34.16 20.92 14.26
N ILE A 88 -34.37 20.70 15.57
CA ILE A 88 -33.68 19.71 16.40
C ILE A 88 -33.76 18.31 15.76
N THR A 89 -34.91 17.90 15.24
CA THR A 89 -35.13 16.55 14.69
C THR A 89 -34.30 16.30 13.44
N SER A 90 -34.27 17.24 12.50
CA SER A 90 -33.49 17.13 11.26
C SER A 90 -31.99 17.23 11.53
N GLY A 91 -31.58 18.16 12.39
CA GLY A 91 -30.18 18.33 12.82
C GLY A 91 -29.66 17.09 13.54
N LEU A 92 -30.45 16.52 14.46
CA LEU A 92 -30.12 15.30 15.18
C LEU A 92 -30.03 14.09 14.25
N LEU A 93 -30.97 13.93 13.31
CA LEU A 93 -30.93 12.84 12.33
C LEU A 93 -29.69 12.92 11.43
N LEU A 94 -29.37 14.10 10.91
CA LEU A 94 -28.18 14.33 10.11
C LEU A 94 -26.91 14.05 10.93
N PHE A 95 -26.79 14.63 12.13
CA PHE A 95 -25.65 14.42 13.02
C PHE A 95 -25.46 12.94 13.38
N PHE A 96 -26.54 12.23 13.70
CA PHE A 96 -26.50 10.81 14.03
C PHE A 96 -26.01 9.95 12.85
N VAL A 97 -26.61 10.12 11.66
CA VAL A 97 -26.23 9.37 10.46
C VAL A 97 -24.77 9.63 10.06
N ILE A 98 -24.34 10.89 10.09
CA ILE A 98 -22.94 11.27 9.80
C ILE A 98 -21.98 10.68 10.84
N THR A 99 -22.33 10.73 12.13
CA THR A 99 -21.48 10.23 13.23
C THR A 99 -21.33 8.70 13.19
N VAL A 100 -22.43 7.96 13.08
CA VAL A 100 -22.40 6.48 12.98
C VAL A 100 -21.62 6.04 11.74
N THR A 101 -21.81 6.73 10.61
CA THR A 101 -21.08 6.45 9.36
C THR A 101 -19.58 6.76 9.49
N ALA A 102 -19.21 7.85 10.18
CA ALA A 102 -17.82 8.20 10.45
C ALA A 102 -17.16 7.15 11.36
N ILE A 103 -17.79 6.79 12.49
CA ILE A 103 -17.28 5.78 13.43
C ILE A 103 -17.04 4.45 12.69
N LYS A 104 -18.00 3.98 11.89
CA LYS A 104 -17.83 2.75 11.09
C LYS A 104 -16.64 2.85 10.13
N GLN A 105 -16.55 3.92 9.36
CA GLN A 105 -15.48 4.08 8.37
C GLN A 105 -14.08 4.25 9.01
N GLY A 106 -14.00 4.93 10.15
CA GLY A 106 -12.78 5.05 10.94
C GLY A 106 -12.33 3.71 11.53
N TYR A 107 -13.26 2.91 12.05
CA TYR A 107 -12.98 1.57 12.54
C TYR A 107 -12.51 0.63 11.43
N GLU A 108 -13.17 0.63 10.26
CA GLU A 108 -12.73 -0.14 9.10
C GLU A 108 -11.31 0.25 8.63
N ASP A 109 -10.98 1.55 8.63
CA ASP A 109 -9.66 2.03 8.19
C ASP A 109 -8.57 1.78 9.24
N TRP A 110 -8.93 1.73 10.52
CA TRP A 110 -8.05 1.29 11.60
C TRP A 110 -7.72 -0.20 11.50
N LEU A 111 -8.71 -1.05 11.16
CA LEU A 111 -8.46 -2.47 10.87
C LEU A 111 -7.55 -2.65 9.64
N ARG A 112 -7.71 -1.83 8.59
CA ARG A 112 -6.76 -1.79 7.46
C ARG A 112 -5.35 -1.44 7.93
N TYR A 113 -5.19 -0.39 8.73
CA TYR A 113 -3.89 0.00 9.27
C TYR A 113 -3.21 -1.10 10.10
N ILE A 114 -3.97 -1.86 10.91
CA ILE A 114 -3.44 -3.01 11.65
C ILE A 114 -2.95 -4.11 10.68
N SER A 115 -3.76 -4.48 9.70
CA SER A 115 -3.42 -5.53 8.72
C SER A 115 -2.26 -5.13 7.80
N ASP A 116 -2.23 -3.86 7.35
CA ASP A 116 -1.09 -3.27 6.66
C ASP A 116 0.18 -3.40 7.53
N ASN A 117 0.11 -3.04 8.81
CA ASN A 117 1.26 -3.09 9.71
C ASN A 117 1.74 -4.53 9.94
N GLU A 118 0.84 -5.50 10.08
CA GLU A 118 1.17 -6.93 10.17
C GLU A 118 2.01 -7.38 8.96
N VAL A 119 1.50 -7.18 7.74
CA VAL A 119 2.21 -7.56 6.50
C VAL A 119 3.52 -6.78 6.33
N ASN A 120 3.53 -5.47 6.63
CA ASN A 120 4.73 -4.64 6.57
C ASN A 120 5.81 -5.07 7.57
N THR A 121 5.43 -5.59 8.74
CA THR A 121 6.36 -5.99 9.80
C THR A 121 6.71 -7.47 9.79
N ALA A 122 6.03 -8.27 8.96
CA ALA A 122 6.30 -9.68 8.75
C ALA A 122 7.81 -9.95 8.55
N PRO A 123 8.36 -11.00 9.17
CA PRO A 123 9.77 -11.35 9.05
C PRO A 123 10.08 -11.84 7.65
N VAL A 124 11.18 -11.34 7.07
CA VAL A 124 11.70 -11.80 5.78
C VAL A 124 13.20 -12.01 5.94
N TYR A 125 13.74 -13.09 5.36
CA TYR A 125 15.18 -13.31 5.32
C TYR A 125 15.74 -12.78 4.00
N VAL A 126 16.88 -12.09 4.02
CA VAL A 126 17.55 -11.55 2.83
C VAL A 126 19.03 -11.87 2.84
N VAL A 127 19.60 -12.20 1.68
CA VAL A 127 21.04 -12.41 1.52
C VAL A 127 21.69 -11.10 1.10
N ARG A 128 22.48 -10.50 2.00
CA ARG A 128 23.22 -9.25 1.77
C ARG A 128 24.69 -9.46 2.15
N SER A 129 25.62 -9.02 1.30
CA SER A 129 27.07 -9.19 1.49
C SER A 129 27.52 -10.63 1.80
N GLY A 130 26.81 -11.64 1.26
CA GLY A 130 27.09 -13.06 1.50
C GLY A 130 26.51 -13.64 2.80
N SER A 131 25.90 -12.82 3.66
CA SER A 131 25.26 -13.26 4.91
C SER A 131 23.74 -13.26 4.81
N LEU A 132 23.09 -14.20 5.49
CA LEU A 132 21.64 -14.17 5.70
C LEU A 132 21.29 -13.22 6.84
N LEU A 133 20.46 -12.21 6.57
CA LEU A 133 19.96 -11.26 7.56
C LEU A 133 18.44 -11.37 7.67
N LYS A 134 17.91 -11.32 8.89
CA LYS A 134 16.46 -11.23 9.14
C LYS A 134 16.05 -9.76 9.17
N THR A 135 15.11 -9.38 8.32
CA THR A 135 14.56 -8.03 8.17
C THR A 135 13.02 -8.07 8.25
N ARG A 136 12.38 -6.92 8.09
CA ARG A 136 10.92 -6.79 7.94
C ARG A 136 10.57 -6.66 6.46
N SER A 137 9.39 -7.13 6.03
CA SER A 137 8.93 -7.03 4.64
C SER A 137 9.06 -5.60 4.07
N ARG A 138 8.68 -4.58 4.84
CA ARG A 138 8.80 -3.16 4.43
C ARG A 138 10.23 -2.61 4.28
N ASN A 139 11.25 -3.42 4.55
CA ASN A 139 12.68 -3.06 4.51
C ASN A 139 13.46 -3.86 3.44
N ILE A 140 12.79 -4.61 2.56
CA ILE A 140 13.41 -5.21 1.38
C ILE A 140 13.41 -4.21 0.21
N TRP A 141 14.45 -4.27 -0.60
CA TRP A 141 14.73 -3.33 -1.69
C TRP A 141 14.83 -4.09 -3.02
N VAL A 142 14.46 -3.43 -4.12
CA VAL A 142 14.59 -4.02 -5.46
C VAL A 142 16.05 -4.33 -5.74
N GLY A 143 16.36 -5.61 -6.00
CA GLY A 143 17.73 -6.13 -6.14
C GLY A 143 18.21 -7.02 -4.99
N ASP A 144 17.51 -7.05 -3.84
CA ASP A 144 17.76 -8.02 -2.78
C ASP A 144 17.50 -9.47 -3.24
N ILE A 145 18.28 -10.41 -2.72
CA ILE A 145 18.00 -11.85 -2.81
C ILE A 145 17.23 -12.26 -1.56
N VAL A 146 16.01 -12.77 -1.73
CA VAL A 146 15.08 -13.08 -0.64
C VAL A 146 15.08 -14.58 -0.30
N ARG A 147 14.88 -14.91 0.99
CA ARG A 147 14.53 -16.23 1.50
C ARG A 147 13.16 -16.18 2.17
N VAL A 148 12.25 -16.93 1.54
CA VAL A 148 11.08 -17.60 2.13
C VAL A 148 11.43 -19.03 2.57
N ALA A 149 10.66 -19.57 3.51
CA ALA A 149 10.58 -20.99 3.85
C ALA A 149 9.26 -21.60 3.35
N LYS A 150 9.15 -22.94 3.35
CA LYS A 150 7.91 -23.63 3.00
C LYS A 150 6.75 -23.10 3.87
N ASP A 151 5.60 -22.88 3.23
CA ASP A 151 4.35 -22.36 3.83
C ASP A 151 4.41 -20.90 4.36
N GLU A 152 5.50 -20.15 4.12
CA GLU A 152 5.53 -18.69 4.32
C GLU A 152 4.85 -17.91 3.18
N VAL A 153 4.46 -16.65 3.44
CA VAL A 153 3.77 -15.75 2.50
C VAL A 153 4.76 -14.85 1.74
N PHE A 154 4.52 -14.66 0.44
CA PHE A 154 5.34 -13.82 -0.43
C PHE A 154 5.36 -12.35 0.03
N PRO A 155 6.54 -11.75 0.27
CA PRO A 155 6.65 -10.38 0.78
C PRO A 155 6.56 -9.29 -0.31
N ALA A 156 6.73 -9.66 -1.57
CA ALA A 156 6.66 -8.80 -2.76
C ALA A 156 6.55 -9.67 -4.04
N ASP A 157 6.35 -9.02 -5.19
CA ASP A 157 6.59 -9.60 -6.51
C ASP A 157 8.10 -9.87 -6.70
N LEU A 158 8.46 -11.06 -7.17
CA LEU A 158 9.84 -11.56 -7.28
C LEU A 158 10.06 -12.21 -8.67
N VAL A 159 11.23 -12.71 -9.07
CA VAL A 159 11.38 -13.64 -10.24
C VAL A 159 11.70 -15.04 -9.68
N LEU A 160 12.29 -16.03 -10.37
CA LEU A 160 12.74 -17.30 -9.76
C LEU A 160 14.24 -17.56 -10.03
N LEU A 161 14.99 -18.08 -9.03
CA LEU A 161 16.42 -18.43 -9.13
C LEU A 161 16.70 -19.92 -8.91
N PHE A 162 16.15 -20.50 -7.84
CA PHE A 162 16.52 -21.83 -7.35
C PHE A 162 15.40 -22.44 -6.49
N SER A 163 15.34 -23.77 -6.42
CA SER A 163 14.46 -24.57 -5.56
C SER A 163 15.31 -25.68 -4.94
N ASP A 164 15.06 -26.06 -3.68
CA ASP A 164 15.81 -27.13 -3.01
C ASP A 164 15.37 -28.55 -3.40
N ARG A 165 14.27 -28.64 -4.16
CA ARG A 165 13.65 -29.90 -4.58
C ARG A 165 14.45 -30.59 -5.69
N LEU A 166 14.66 -31.89 -5.52
CA LEU A 166 15.44 -32.77 -6.40
C LEU A 166 14.90 -32.88 -7.84
N ASP A 167 13.63 -32.54 -8.05
CA ASP A 167 12.95 -32.55 -9.35
C ASP A 167 12.94 -31.17 -10.04
N GLY A 168 13.49 -30.13 -9.38
CA GLY A 168 13.41 -28.73 -9.83
C GLY A 168 11.99 -28.14 -9.81
N SER A 169 10.97 -28.88 -9.34
CA SER A 169 9.60 -28.39 -9.30
C SER A 169 9.37 -27.43 -8.14
N TYR A 170 8.28 -26.67 -8.21
CA TYR A 170 7.76 -25.91 -7.09
C TYR A 170 6.24 -25.78 -7.22
N TYR A 171 5.54 -25.73 -6.09
CA TYR A 171 4.09 -25.70 -6.02
C TYR A 171 3.64 -24.43 -5.29
N ILE A 172 2.74 -23.67 -5.92
CA ILE A 172 2.24 -22.39 -5.40
C ILE A 172 0.77 -22.57 -5.01
N THR A 173 0.47 -22.57 -3.71
CA THR A 173 -0.92 -22.56 -3.23
C THR A 173 -1.44 -21.13 -3.26
N THR A 174 -1.98 -20.69 -4.39
CA THR A 174 -2.34 -19.28 -4.66
C THR A 174 -3.65 -18.86 -3.96
N ALA A 175 -3.68 -18.91 -2.63
CA ALA A 175 -4.82 -18.52 -1.80
C ALA A 175 -5.11 -17.00 -1.79
N LYS A 176 -4.14 -16.19 -2.23
CA LYS A 176 -4.28 -14.77 -2.61
C LYS A 176 -3.46 -14.55 -3.89
N ILE A 177 -3.98 -13.79 -4.85
CA ILE A 177 -3.42 -13.66 -6.20
C ILE A 177 -2.74 -12.30 -6.39
N SER A 178 -1.42 -12.30 -6.53
CA SER A 178 -0.58 -11.39 -7.33
C SER A 178 0.77 -12.10 -7.55
N TRP A 179 1.60 -11.64 -8.49
CA TRP A 179 2.45 -12.56 -9.27
C TRP A 179 3.96 -12.55 -8.96
N ILE A 180 4.58 -13.74 -9.14
CA ILE A 180 6.03 -14.02 -9.32
C ILE A 180 6.92 -14.05 -8.03
N ILE A 181 7.95 -14.95 -7.92
CA ILE A 181 8.24 -15.83 -6.74
C ILE A 181 9.75 -16.23 -6.49
N PHE A 182 10.52 -15.61 -5.56
CA PHE A 182 11.94 -15.95 -5.20
C PHE A 182 12.14 -16.29 -3.69
N TYR A 183 12.49 -17.53 -3.29
CA TYR A 183 13.15 -17.81 -1.98
C TYR A 183 14.60 -18.35 -2.18
N TRP A 184 15.40 -18.46 -1.10
CA TRP A 184 16.76 -19.03 -1.07
C TRP A 184 16.90 -20.12 0.02
N LEU A 185 17.06 -21.37 -0.42
CA LEU A 185 17.01 -22.63 0.35
C LEU A 185 17.90 -22.79 1.61
N GLY A 186 19.12 -22.22 1.60
CA GLY A 186 20.28 -22.84 2.27
C GLY A 186 20.33 -22.84 3.81
N SER A 187 20.65 -23.99 4.41
CA SER A 187 21.20 -24.10 5.78
C SER A 187 22.74 -24.08 5.75
N LEU A 188 23.39 -23.85 6.89
CA LEU A 188 24.83 -24.03 7.04
C LEU A 188 25.21 -25.52 7.07
N SER A 189 26.38 -25.85 6.52
CA SER A 189 26.96 -27.20 6.50
C SER A 189 27.65 -27.55 7.82
N LEU A 190 27.72 -28.84 8.14
CA LEU A 190 28.68 -29.41 9.09
C LEU A 190 29.28 -30.70 8.53
N SER A 191 30.32 -30.52 7.71
CA SER A 191 31.37 -31.50 7.38
C SER A 191 32.59 -30.73 6.86
#